data_AF-A0A0A8PV56-F1
#
_entry.id   AF-A0A0A8PV56-F1
#
_cell.length_a   1.000
_cell.length_b   1.000
_cell.length_c   1.000
_cell.angle_alpha   90.00
_cell.angle_beta   90.00
_cell.angle_gamma   90.00
#
_symmetry.space_group_name_H-M   'P 1'
#
loop_
_entity.id
_entity.type
_entity.pdbx_description
1 polymer ?
#
loop_
_entity_poly.entity_id
_entity_poly.type
_entity_poly.pdbx_seq_one_letter_code
_entity_poly.pdbx_strand_id
1 'polypeptide(L)'
;MSRSVIANIALPDPGKDLGLAAAVFPGGGYQLLPEHEGAPVARWLASVGVAAAVIEYPVQQRHPAPLEASLDALGELRGLDGFRDRRLGVVGFSAGAHLAGMCCHPEAFGFRVPRPDFAVFGYPLISMDADTHRGSMETLLGPDADDQTRRTFSIDRLVDPQTPPSFVWQTDEDTSVPVINSMRYALACYRSQVPIELHVFAHGPHALGLAGGAYAEPWTALCARWLAALPD
;
A
#
# COMPACT_ATOMS: atom_id res chain seq x y z
N MET A 1 19.02 13.51 -5.87
CA MET A 1 17.78 13.01 -5.28
C MET A 1 17.25 11.92 -6.18
N SER A 2 17.06 10.72 -5.63
CA SER A 2 16.46 9.58 -6.35
C SER A 2 14.99 9.90 -6.55
N ARG A 3 14.49 9.86 -7.79
CA ARG A 3 13.07 10.10 -8.10
C ARG A 3 12.36 8.78 -8.35
N SER A 4 11.08 8.71 -8.00
CA SER A 4 10.23 7.61 -8.45
C SER A 4 9.90 7.78 -9.93
N VAL A 5 9.57 6.68 -10.59
CA VAL A 5 9.00 6.70 -11.95
C VAL A 5 7.53 6.33 -11.86
N ILE A 6 6.66 7.14 -12.48
CA ILE A 6 5.26 6.80 -12.71
C ILE A 6 5.21 5.94 -13.97
N ALA A 7 4.93 4.65 -13.81
CA ALA A 7 4.96 3.67 -14.87
C ALA A 7 3.60 2.96 -15.02
N ASN A 8 3.41 2.25 -16.15
CA ASN A 8 2.29 1.33 -16.35
C ASN A 8 0.90 1.96 -16.10
N ILE A 9 0.69 3.19 -16.59
CA ILE A 9 -0.60 3.88 -16.47
C ILE A 9 -1.69 3.06 -17.18
N ALA A 10 -2.77 2.77 -16.46
CA ALA A 10 -3.94 2.07 -16.95
C ALA A 10 -5.19 2.87 -16.55
N LEU A 11 -5.99 3.26 -17.54
CA LEU A 11 -7.25 3.99 -17.32
C LEU A 11 -8.44 3.04 -17.51
N PRO A 12 -9.51 3.19 -16.71
CA PRO A 12 -10.71 2.38 -16.88
C PRO A 12 -11.48 2.77 -18.15
N ASP A 13 -12.31 1.85 -18.63
CA ASP A 13 -13.32 2.18 -19.64
C ASP A 13 -14.27 3.26 -19.07
N PRO A 14 -14.63 4.31 -19.85
CA PRO A 14 -15.49 5.39 -19.36
C PRO A 14 -16.83 4.92 -18.76
N GLY A 15 -17.38 3.79 -19.25
CA GLY A 15 -18.64 3.23 -18.75
C GLY A 15 -18.53 2.47 -17.42
N LYS A 16 -17.32 2.32 -16.87
CA LYS A 16 -17.04 1.63 -15.60
C LYS A 16 -16.30 2.52 -14.59
N ASP A 17 -16.06 3.78 -14.95
CA ASP A 17 -15.23 4.67 -14.15
C ASP A 17 -15.90 4.99 -12.81
N LEU A 18 -15.19 4.68 -11.72
CA LEU A 18 -15.65 4.94 -10.35
C LEU A 18 -15.25 6.35 -9.86
N GLY A 19 -14.55 7.15 -10.68
CA GLY A 19 -13.97 8.42 -10.22
C GLY A 19 -12.81 8.24 -9.25
N LEU A 20 -12.28 7.01 -9.16
CA LEU A 20 -11.16 6.65 -8.29
C LEU A 20 -9.87 6.50 -9.11
N ALA A 21 -8.76 6.84 -8.47
CA ALA A 21 -7.42 6.57 -8.94
C ALA A 21 -6.59 5.88 -7.84
N ALA A 22 -5.58 5.10 -8.22
CA ALA A 22 -4.72 4.36 -7.32
C ALA A 22 -3.25 4.40 -7.75
N ALA A 23 -2.38 4.74 -6.80
CA ALA A 23 -0.94 4.54 -6.93
C ALA A 23 -0.57 3.14 -6.40
N VAL A 24 0.01 2.30 -7.25
CA VAL A 24 0.40 0.92 -6.92
C VAL A 24 1.86 0.89 -6.47
N PHE A 25 2.09 0.34 -5.28
CA PHE A 25 3.40 0.16 -4.64
C PHE A 25 3.74 -1.34 -4.55
N PRO A 26 4.55 -1.86 -5.49
CA PRO A 26 5.04 -3.24 -5.42
C PRO A 26 5.82 -3.50 -4.13
N GLY A 27 5.88 -4.76 -3.71
CA GLY A 27 6.66 -5.21 -2.57
C GLY A 27 8.15 -5.30 -2.86
N GLY A 28 8.77 -6.44 -2.55
CA GLY A 28 10.21 -6.67 -2.81
C GLY A 28 11.16 -6.15 -1.73
N GLY A 29 10.65 -5.95 -0.51
CA GLY A 29 11.48 -5.76 0.68
C GLY A 29 12.35 -4.49 0.70
N TYR A 30 11.95 -3.44 -0.04
CA TYR A 30 12.80 -2.29 -0.36
C TYR A 30 14.08 -2.62 -1.15
N GLN A 31 14.25 -3.84 -1.67
CA GLN A 31 15.46 -4.30 -2.36
C GLN A 31 15.27 -4.35 -3.88
N LEU A 32 14.06 -4.65 -4.34
CA LEU A 32 13.67 -4.75 -5.74
C LEU A 32 12.17 -4.44 -5.88
N LEU A 33 11.68 -4.36 -7.12
CA LEU A 33 10.26 -4.19 -7.43
C LEU A 33 9.77 -5.40 -8.24
N PRO A 34 8.93 -6.30 -7.68
CA PRO A 34 8.43 -7.47 -8.39
C PRO A 34 7.44 -7.08 -9.50
N GLU A 35 7.67 -7.53 -10.73
CA GLU A 35 6.82 -7.17 -11.88
C GLU A 35 5.36 -7.61 -11.69
N HIS A 36 5.14 -8.76 -11.05
CA HIS A 36 3.81 -9.35 -10.87
C HIS A 36 2.89 -8.54 -9.93
N GLU A 37 3.44 -7.64 -9.11
CA GLU A 37 2.70 -6.72 -8.23
C GLU A 37 2.56 -5.30 -8.83
N GLY A 38 3.15 -5.05 -10.00
CA GLY A 38 3.09 -3.77 -10.70
C GLY A 38 2.03 -3.75 -11.80
N ALA A 39 2.46 -3.91 -13.05
CA ALA A 39 1.61 -3.73 -14.23
C ALA A 39 0.34 -4.61 -14.24
N PRO A 40 0.36 -5.90 -13.80
CA PRO A 40 -0.86 -6.69 -13.71
C PRO A 40 -1.89 -6.09 -12.76
N VAL A 41 -1.46 -5.53 -11.62
CA VAL A 41 -2.35 -4.89 -10.65
C VAL A 41 -2.95 -3.61 -11.21
N ALA A 42 -2.16 -2.77 -11.88
CA ALA A 42 -2.68 -1.56 -12.52
C ALA A 42 -3.75 -1.88 -13.58
N ARG A 43 -3.52 -2.93 -14.40
CA ARG A 43 -4.53 -3.40 -15.37
C ARG A 43 -5.78 -3.96 -14.70
N TRP A 44 -5.63 -4.71 -13.60
CA TRP A 44 -6.77 -5.22 -12.86
C TRP A 44 -7.62 -4.09 -12.27
N LEU A 45 -7.00 -3.09 -11.64
CA LEU A 45 -7.67 -1.89 -11.11
C LEU A 45 -8.46 -1.15 -12.20
N ALA A 46 -7.85 -0.93 -13.36
CA ALA A 46 -8.52 -0.32 -14.51
C ALA A 46 -9.74 -1.15 -14.97
N SER A 47 -9.64 -2.48 -14.95
CA SER A 47 -10.76 -3.35 -15.33
C SER A 47 -11.95 -3.31 -14.37
N VAL A 48 -11.73 -2.89 -13.12
CA VAL A 48 -12.76 -2.70 -12.08
C VAL A 48 -13.11 -1.21 -11.85
N GLY A 49 -12.70 -0.32 -12.76
CA GLY A 49 -13.16 1.08 -12.76
C GLY A 49 -12.24 2.10 -12.08
N VAL A 50 -11.02 1.71 -11.70
CA VAL A 50 -10.06 2.58 -11.01
C VAL A 50 -8.88 2.90 -11.92
N ALA A 51 -8.61 4.18 -12.18
CA ALA A 51 -7.37 4.58 -12.87
C ALA A 51 -6.17 4.20 -12.01
N ALA A 52 -5.12 3.65 -12.61
CA ALA A 52 -3.99 3.17 -11.84
C ALA A 52 -2.66 3.49 -12.51
N ALA A 53 -1.64 3.70 -11.69
CA ALA A 53 -0.26 3.81 -12.11
C ALA A 53 0.65 3.12 -11.09
N VAL A 54 1.72 2.50 -11.57
CA VAL A 54 2.74 1.89 -10.71
C VAL A 54 3.76 2.94 -10.32
N ILE A 55 4.08 3.01 -9.03
CA ILE A 55 5.15 3.84 -8.50
C ILE A 55 6.40 2.99 -8.37
N GLU A 56 7.35 3.19 -9.29
CA GLU A 56 8.68 2.59 -9.18
C GLU A 56 9.53 3.44 -8.25
N TYR A 57 9.40 3.18 -6.94
CA TYR A 57 10.10 3.92 -5.89
C TYR A 57 11.57 3.46 -5.74
N PRO A 58 12.46 4.33 -5.21
CA PRO A 58 13.85 3.97 -4.93
C PRO A 58 13.98 2.73 -4.03
N VAL A 59 14.69 1.72 -4.51
CA VAL A 59 15.07 0.51 -3.75
C VAL A 59 16.56 0.52 -3.40
N GLN A 60 16.96 -0.30 -2.44
CA GLN A 60 18.31 -0.36 -1.85
C GLN A 60 18.78 0.99 -1.31
N GLN A 61 17.82 1.78 -0.83
CA GLN A 61 18.05 3.11 -0.27
C GLN A 61 17.33 3.23 1.07
N ARG A 62 18.00 3.89 2.01
CA ARG A 62 17.44 4.16 3.34
C ARG A 62 16.42 5.30 3.29
N HIS A 63 15.59 5.38 4.31
CA HIS A 63 14.80 6.58 4.59
C HIS A 63 15.72 7.83 4.65
N PRO A 64 15.32 9.00 4.12
CA PRO A 64 13.98 9.34 3.61
C PRO A 64 13.72 9.10 2.13
N ALA A 65 14.72 8.64 1.35
CA ALA A 65 14.65 8.67 -0.11
C ALA A 65 13.42 7.96 -0.72
N PRO A 66 13.02 6.74 -0.29
CA PRO A 66 11.81 6.11 -0.83
C PRO A 66 10.52 6.88 -0.53
N LEU A 67 10.42 7.48 0.66
CA LEU A 67 9.21 8.21 1.08
C LEU A 67 9.08 9.54 0.32
N GLU A 68 10.15 10.34 0.28
CA GLU A 68 10.17 11.61 -0.46
C GLU A 68 9.77 11.42 -1.92
N ALA A 69 10.42 10.46 -2.59
CA ALA A 69 10.16 10.15 -3.99
C ALA A 69 8.72 9.65 -4.22
N SER A 70 8.11 8.98 -3.24
CA SER A 70 6.74 8.49 -3.33
C SER A 70 5.73 9.62 -3.14
N LEU A 71 5.95 10.52 -2.19
CA LEU A 71 5.08 11.68 -1.96
C LEU A 71 5.12 12.63 -3.17
N ASP A 72 6.30 12.84 -3.77
CA ASP A 72 6.43 13.61 -5.02
C ASP A 72 5.61 12.96 -6.15
N ALA A 73 5.72 11.64 -6.33
CA ALA A 73 4.97 10.92 -7.36
C ALA A 73 3.45 10.97 -7.16
N LEU A 74 2.97 10.93 -5.91
CA LEU A 74 1.55 11.13 -5.62
C LEU A 74 1.09 12.55 -5.98
N GLY A 75 1.92 13.56 -5.70
CA GLY A 75 1.67 14.94 -6.11
C GLY A 75 1.60 15.10 -7.64
N GLU A 76 2.55 14.49 -8.35
CA GLU A 76 2.56 14.45 -9.82
C GLU A 76 1.31 13.75 -10.37
N LEU A 77 0.93 12.59 -9.84
CA LEU A 77 -0.28 11.86 -10.25
C LEU A 77 -1.54 12.71 -10.11
N ARG A 78 -1.71 13.44 -9.00
CA ARG A 78 -2.86 14.36 -8.84
C ARG A 78 -2.91 15.46 -9.89
N GLY A 79 -1.79 15.76 -10.56
CA GLY A 79 -1.72 16.73 -11.64
C GLY A 79 -1.91 16.13 -13.04
N LEU A 80 -1.92 14.81 -13.22
CA LEU A 80 -1.93 14.16 -14.53
C LEU A 80 -3.34 14.03 -15.12
N ASP A 81 -3.44 14.16 -16.44
CA ASP A 81 -4.69 13.91 -17.16
C ASP A 81 -5.12 12.45 -16.97
N GLY A 82 -6.41 12.23 -16.68
CA GLY A 82 -6.92 10.93 -16.26
C GLY A 82 -6.87 10.69 -14.75
N PHE A 83 -6.22 11.56 -13.98
CA PHE A 83 -6.13 11.48 -12.50
C PHE A 83 -6.60 12.77 -11.80
N ARG A 84 -6.47 13.95 -12.44
CA ARG A 84 -6.67 15.29 -11.87
C ARG A 84 -7.99 15.54 -11.13
N ASP A 85 -9.05 14.81 -11.49
CA ASP A 85 -10.40 14.96 -10.92
C ASP A 85 -10.87 13.70 -10.17
N ARG A 86 -9.93 12.80 -9.82
CA ARG A 86 -10.21 11.54 -9.15
C ARG A 86 -9.72 11.57 -7.71
N ARG A 87 -10.42 10.84 -6.85
CA ARG A 87 -9.92 10.53 -5.51
C ARG A 87 -8.76 9.54 -5.63
N LEU A 88 -7.59 9.90 -5.11
CA LEU A 88 -6.36 9.14 -5.26
C LEU A 88 -6.07 8.36 -3.99
N GLY A 89 -6.21 7.04 -4.07
CA GLY A 89 -5.78 6.11 -3.04
C GLY A 89 -4.42 5.48 -3.33
N VAL A 90 -4.00 4.60 -2.42
CA VAL A 90 -2.78 3.79 -2.56
C VAL A 90 -3.10 2.30 -2.48
N VAL A 91 -2.39 1.51 -3.27
CA VAL A 91 -2.48 0.05 -3.26
C VAL A 91 -1.07 -0.48 -3.06
N GLY A 92 -0.79 -1.13 -1.94
CA GLY A 92 0.55 -1.60 -1.62
C GLY A 92 0.61 -3.06 -1.22
N PHE A 93 1.72 -3.71 -1.54
CA PHE A 93 1.97 -5.12 -1.21
C PHE A 93 3.22 -5.27 -0.37
N SER A 94 3.21 -6.12 0.69
CA SER A 94 4.41 -6.39 1.51
C SER A 94 5.11 -5.10 1.98
N ALA A 95 6.40 -4.89 1.66
CA ALA A 95 7.13 -3.66 1.94
C ALA A 95 6.62 -2.42 1.18
N GLY A 96 6.00 -2.60 0.02
CA GLY A 96 5.30 -1.53 -0.70
C GLY A 96 4.06 -1.07 0.06
N ALA A 97 3.36 -1.98 0.76
CA ALA A 97 2.27 -1.62 1.67
C ALA A 97 2.77 -0.79 2.85
N HIS A 98 3.95 -1.12 3.38
CA HIS A 98 4.58 -0.30 4.42
C HIS A 98 4.86 1.13 3.92
N LEU A 99 5.44 1.27 2.73
CA LEU A 99 5.70 2.58 2.12
C LEU A 99 4.41 3.36 1.84
N ALA A 100 3.41 2.70 1.24
CA ALA A 100 2.09 3.28 1.01
C ALA A 100 1.42 3.71 2.33
N GLY A 101 1.58 2.92 3.40
CA GLY A 101 1.17 3.26 4.75
C GLY A 101 1.84 4.53 5.26
N MET A 102 3.15 4.69 5.08
CA MET A 102 3.84 5.95 5.42
C MET A 102 3.29 7.14 4.62
N CYS A 103 2.96 6.95 3.34
CA CYS A 103 2.32 7.99 2.53
C CYS A 103 0.91 8.38 3.02
N CYS A 104 0.25 7.52 3.82
CA CYS A 104 -1.01 7.85 4.48
C CYS A 104 -0.84 8.76 5.71
N HIS A 105 0.39 8.92 6.20
CA HIS A 105 0.74 9.70 7.39
C HIS A 105 1.93 10.65 7.13
N PRO A 106 1.89 11.49 6.07
CA PRO A 106 3.02 12.31 5.66
C PRO A 106 3.50 13.27 6.76
N GLU A 107 2.58 13.79 7.56
CA GLU A 107 2.87 14.70 8.68
C GLU A 107 3.68 14.06 9.80
N ALA A 108 3.58 12.74 10.01
CA ALA A 108 4.42 12.01 10.96
C ALA A 108 5.90 12.07 10.59
N PHE A 109 6.19 12.33 9.31
CA PHE A 109 7.54 12.46 8.76
C PHE A 109 7.89 13.90 8.36
N GLY A 110 7.09 14.88 8.79
CA GLY A 110 7.35 16.30 8.57
C GLY A 110 6.90 16.85 7.21
N PHE A 111 6.18 16.06 6.40
CA PHE A 111 5.66 16.51 5.10
C PHE A 111 4.25 17.10 5.25
N ARG A 112 3.96 18.13 4.44
CA ARG A 112 2.64 18.78 4.38
C ARG A 112 2.05 18.62 2.99
N VAL A 113 1.63 17.41 2.68
CA VAL A 113 1.00 17.04 1.40
C VAL A 113 -0.33 16.33 1.66
N PRO A 114 -1.29 16.35 0.71
CA PRO A 114 -2.55 15.66 0.87
C PRO A 114 -2.37 14.15 1.11
N ARG A 115 -3.06 13.61 2.13
CA ARG A 115 -3.14 12.16 2.36
C ARG A 115 -3.87 11.48 1.18
N PRO A 116 -3.59 10.20 0.88
CA PRO A 116 -4.42 9.38 0.03
C PRO A 116 -5.87 9.30 0.54
N ASP A 117 -6.82 9.13 -0.38
CA ASP A 117 -8.26 9.13 -0.12
C ASP A 117 -8.79 7.76 0.37
N PHE A 118 -8.04 6.68 0.10
CA PHE A 118 -8.28 5.30 0.53
C PHE A 118 -6.98 4.49 0.45
N ALA A 119 -6.92 3.34 1.14
CA ALA A 119 -5.77 2.43 1.08
C ALA A 119 -6.19 0.98 0.87
N VAL A 120 -5.43 0.23 0.06
CA VAL A 120 -5.56 -1.21 -0.13
C VAL A 120 -4.23 -1.86 0.16
N PHE A 121 -4.19 -2.80 1.10
CA PHE A 121 -2.97 -3.47 1.52
C PHE A 121 -3.07 -4.98 1.35
N GLY A 122 -2.18 -5.56 0.55
CA GLY A 122 -2.00 -7.00 0.39
C GLY A 122 -0.80 -7.51 1.17
N TYR A 123 -1.05 -8.48 2.06
CA TYR A 123 -0.05 -9.12 2.92
C TYR A 123 0.99 -8.10 3.48
N PRO A 124 0.52 -7.01 4.13
CA PRO A 124 1.34 -5.85 4.40
C PRO A 124 2.39 -6.10 5.48
N LEU A 125 3.59 -5.56 5.25
CA LEU A 125 4.45 -5.22 6.36
C LEU A 125 3.88 -3.96 7.04
N ILE A 126 3.56 -4.06 8.33
CA ILE A 126 2.96 -2.96 9.10
C ILE A 126 3.92 -2.46 10.17
N SER A 127 4.52 -3.37 10.94
CA SER A 127 5.38 -2.99 12.07
C SER A 127 6.86 -3.22 11.75
N MET A 128 7.66 -2.19 12.01
CA MET A 128 9.13 -2.28 12.01
C MET A 128 9.66 -2.71 13.38
N ASP A 129 8.83 -2.65 14.42
CA ASP A 129 9.16 -2.95 15.82
C ASP A 129 8.83 -4.41 16.23
N ALA A 130 7.65 -4.92 15.84
CA ALA A 130 7.19 -6.27 16.20
C ALA A 130 6.88 -7.11 14.96
N ASP A 131 7.20 -8.40 14.98
CA ASP A 131 6.86 -9.35 13.89
C ASP A 131 7.28 -8.85 12.50
N THR A 132 8.42 -8.15 12.46
CA THR A 132 8.87 -7.43 11.27
C THR A 132 9.56 -8.34 10.27
N HIS A 133 9.48 -7.99 8.99
CA HIS A 133 10.35 -8.58 7.98
C HIS A 133 11.75 -7.92 8.07
N ARG A 134 12.68 -8.63 8.72
CA ARG A 134 14.02 -8.12 9.05
C ARG A 134 14.75 -7.49 7.86
N GLY A 135 14.75 -8.16 6.71
CA GLY A 135 15.43 -7.64 5.51
C GLY A 135 14.88 -6.29 5.03
N SER A 136 13.57 -6.07 5.16
CA SER A 136 12.94 -4.78 4.82
C SER A 136 13.33 -3.69 5.81
N MET A 137 13.31 -4.03 7.10
CA MET A 137 13.69 -3.13 8.19
C MET A 137 15.15 -2.69 8.04
N GLU A 138 16.07 -3.64 7.83
CA GLU A 138 17.51 -3.36 7.69
C GLU A 138 17.81 -2.55 6.41
N THR A 139 17.10 -2.83 5.31
CA THR A 139 17.27 -2.08 4.06
C THR A 139 16.84 -0.62 4.21
N LEU A 140 15.69 -0.37 4.85
CA LEU A 140 15.13 0.97 4.99
C LEU A 140 15.78 1.78 6.12
N LEU A 141 15.97 1.17 7.30
CA LEU A 141 16.38 1.87 8.53
C LEU A 141 17.84 1.62 8.89
N GLY A 142 18.47 0.59 8.31
CA GLY A 142 19.80 0.11 8.69
C GLY A 142 19.74 -0.97 9.77
N PRO A 143 20.81 -1.78 9.90
CA PRO A 143 20.86 -2.90 10.84
C PRO A 143 20.87 -2.49 12.31
N ASP A 144 21.31 -1.26 12.61
CA ASP A 144 21.46 -0.73 13.97
C ASP A 144 20.29 0.20 14.38
N ALA A 145 19.16 0.14 13.67
CA ALA A 145 18.00 0.98 13.98
C ALA A 145 17.48 0.67 15.38
N ASP A 146 17.43 1.70 16.23
CA ASP A 146 16.97 1.55 17.61
C ASP A 146 15.45 1.36 17.70
N ASP A 147 14.98 0.91 18.86
CA ASP A 147 13.55 0.66 19.11
C ASP A 147 12.68 1.91 18.88
N GLN A 148 13.20 3.10 19.18
CA GLN A 148 12.45 4.33 18.98
C GLN A 148 12.24 4.60 17.48
N THR A 149 13.28 4.46 16.68
CA THR A 149 13.23 4.56 15.22
C THR A 149 12.25 3.53 14.67
N ARG A 150 12.39 2.26 15.05
CA ARG A 150 11.50 1.18 14.59
C ARG A 150 10.04 1.44 14.94
N ARG A 151 9.76 2.01 16.12
CA ARG A 151 8.39 2.43 16.50
C ARG A 151 7.89 3.60 15.66
N THR A 152 8.73 4.60 15.38
CA THR A 152 8.37 5.74 14.49
C THR A 152 7.97 5.27 13.10
N PHE A 153 8.62 4.22 12.60
CA PHE A 153 8.31 3.61 11.30
C PHE A 153 7.32 2.46 11.38
N SER A 154 6.56 2.27 12.47
CA SER A 154 5.53 1.23 12.52
C SER A 154 4.15 1.81 12.22
N ILE A 155 3.51 1.39 11.11
CA ILE A 155 2.29 1.99 10.59
C ILE A 155 1.11 1.86 11.56
N ASP A 156 1.01 0.75 12.30
CA ASP A 156 -0.01 0.56 13.34
C ASP A 156 0.04 1.62 14.45
N ARG A 157 1.18 2.30 14.62
CA ARG A 157 1.37 3.36 15.62
C ARG A 157 1.08 4.76 15.07
N LEU A 158 0.92 4.89 13.75
CA LEU A 158 0.62 6.16 13.07
C LEU A 158 -0.88 6.36 12.85
N VAL A 159 -1.68 5.29 13.01
CA VAL A 159 -3.13 5.34 12.78
C VAL A 159 -3.82 6.34 13.71
N ASP A 160 -4.43 7.34 13.10
CA ASP A 160 -5.25 8.38 13.73
C ASP A 160 -6.65 8.48 13.08
N PRO A 161 -7.58 9.31 13.58
CA PRO A 161 -8.92 9.45 12.99
C PRO A 161 -8.94 10.02 11.56
N GLN A 162 -7.82 10.54 11.05
CA GLN A 162 -7.68 11.04 9.68
C GLN A 162 -7.04 9.99 8.75
N THR A 163 -6.72 8.80 9.24
CA THR A 163 -6.23 7.68 8.43
C THR A 163 -7.28 7.34 7.36
N PRO A 164 -6.89 7.10 6.10
CA PRO A 164 -7.86 6.76 5.06
C PRO A 164 -8.59 5.44 5.37
N PRO A 165 -9.84 5.29 4.89
CA PRO A 165 -10.53 4.01 4.93
C PRO A 165 -9.70 2.97 4.18
N SER A 166 -9.61 1.77 4.76
CA SER A 166 -8.65 0.76 4.33
C SER A 166 -9.26 -0.60 4.03
N PHE A 167 -8.79 -1.26 2.98
CA PHE A 167 -9.03 -2.67 2.70
C PHE A 167 -7.73 -3.44 2.92
N VAL A 168 -7.75 -4.49 3.71
CA VAL A 168 -6.57 -5.31 4.01
C VAL A 168 -6.86 -6.77 3.74
N TRP A 169 -5.95 -7.46 3.08
CA TRP A 169 -6.02 -8.91 2.95
C TRP A 169 -4.66 -9.58 3.16
N GLN A 170 -4.66 -10.80 3.68
CA GLN A 170 -3.46 -11.61 3.88
C GLN A 170 -3.81 -13.10 4.03
N THR A 171 -2.81 -13.98 3.94
CA THR A 171 -2.94 -15.41 4.26
C THR A 171 -2.35 -15.73 5.63
N ASP A 172 -2.91 -16.70 6.36
CA ASP A 172 -2.40 -17.18 7.65
C ASP A 172 -1.09 -17.97 7.49
N GLU A 173 -0.93 -18.67 6.35
CA GLU A 173 0.28 -19.41 5.97
C GLU A 173 1.46 -18.52 5.53
N ASP A 174 1.33 -17.19 5.60
CA ASP A 174 2.41 -16.25 5.31
C ASP A 174 3.51 -16.29 6.38
N THR A 175 4.58 -17.02 6.09
CA THR A 175 5.73 -17.14 6.99
C THR A 175 6.74 -15.99 6.86
N SER A 176 6.62 -15.14 5.83
CA SER A 176 7.57 -14.05 5.58
C SER A 176 7.18 -12.79 6.33
N VAL A 177 5.89 -12.44 6.28
CA VAL A 177 5.30 -11.35 7.05
C VAL A 177 4.12 -11.95 7.80
N PRO A 178 4.25 -12.27 9.10
CA PRO A 178 3.18 -12.94 9.81
C PRO A 178 1.87 -12.12 9.82
N VAL A 179 0.73 -12.81 9.72
CA VAL A 179 -0.63 -12.23 9.62
C VAL A 179 -0.97 -11.21 10.72
N ILE A 180 -0.27 -11.31 11.86
CA ILE A 180 -0.39 -10.36 12.97
C ILE A 180 -0.11 -8.91 12.55
N ASN A 181 0.65 -8.67 11.47
CA ASN A 181 0.81 -7.33 10.88
C ASN A 181 -0.54 -6.74 10.46
N SER A 182 -1.32 -7.48 9.66
CA SER A 182 -2.67 -7.08 9.25
C SER A 182 -3.62 -6.92 10.45
N MET A 183 -3.56 -7.85 11.42
CA MET A 183 -4.41 -7.79 12.61
C MET A 183 -4.08 -6.59 13.51
N ARG A 184 -2.80 -6.23 13.66
CA ARG A 184 -2.36 -5.03 14.41
C ARG A 184 -2.89 -3.76 13.77
N TYR A 185 -2.76 -3.63 12.45
CA TYR A 185 -3.29 -2.48 11.73
C TYR A 185 -4.81 -2.38 11.86
N ALA A 186 -5.54 -3.49 11.68
CA ALA A 186 -6.99 -3.52 11.86
C ALA A 186 -7.44 -3.13 13.26
N LEU A 187 -6.73 -3.60 14.30
CA LEU A 187 -7.00 -3.20 15.68
C LEU A 187 -6.73 -1.71 15.91
N ALA A 188 -5.67 -1.16 15.31
CA ALA A 188 -5.37 0.26 15.39
C ALA A 188 -6.45 1.11 14.72
N CYS A 189 -6.87 0.74 13.50
CA CYS A 189 -7.99 1.38 12.80
C CYS A 189 -9.28 1.34 13.61
N TYR A 190 -9.63 0.17 14.16
CA TYR A 190 -10.80 0.02 15.02
C TYR A 190 -10.75 0.97 16.22
N ARG A 191 -9.61 1.05 16.92
CA ARG A 191 -9.43 1.92 18.10
C ARG A 191 -9.51 3.41 17.75
N SER A 192 -9.05 3.79 16.56
CA SER A 192 -9.08 5.17 16.05
C SER A 192 -10.38 5.51 15.29
N GLN A 193 -11.35 4.59 15.26
CA GLN A 193 -12.63 4.74 14.55
C GLN A 193 -12.48 4.97 13.04
N VAL A 194 -11.43 4.40 12.44
CA VAL A 194 -11.16 4.42 11.01
C VAL A 194 -11.88 3.23 10.36
N PRO A 195 -12.69 3.44 9.31
CA PRO A 195 -13.32 2.34 8.58
C PRO A 195 -12.29 1.39 7.98
N ILE A 196 -12.45 0.09 8.24
CA ILE A 196 -11.56 -0.95 7.72
C ILE A 196 -12.33 -2.22 7.36
N GLU A 197 -11.96 -2.83 6.24
CA GLU A 197 -12.34 -4.19 5.85
C GLU A 197 -11.09 -5.09 5.88
N LEU A 198 -11.15 -6.21 6.59
CA LEU A 198 -10.03 -7.15 6.74
C LEU A 198 -10.46 -8.56 6.29
N HIS A 199 -9.66 -9.18 5.41
CA HIS A 199 -9.80 -10.57 5.00
C HIS A 199 -8.55 -11.38 5.31
N VAL A 200 -8.67 -12.39 6.17
CA VAL A 200 -7.60 -13.37 6.44
C VAL A 200 -8.00 -14.71 5.82
N PHE A 201 -7.22 -15.12 4.82
CA PHE A 201 -7.40 -16.40 4.14
C PHE A 201 -6.53 -17.49 4.79
N ALA A 202 -7.02 -18.72 4.85
CA ALA A 202 -6.27 -19.81 5.49
C ALA A 202 -4.97 -20.15 4.75
N HIS A 203 -5.02 -20.22 3.41
CA HIS A 203 -3.94 -20.81 2.62
C HIS A 203 -3.27 -19.86 1.63
N GLY A 204 -1.98 -20.08 1.43
CA GLY A 204 -1.17 -19.45 0.39
C GLY A 204 0.09 -18.78 0.92
N PRO A 205 1.20 -18.81 0.14
CA PRO A 205 2.46 -18.18 0.55
C PRO A 205 2.38 -16.64 0.51
N HIS A 206 3.46 -15.99 0.97
CA HIS A 206 3.68 -14.57 0.75
C HIS A 206 3.78 -14.22 -0.75
N ALA A 207 3.55 -12.95 -1.10
CA ALA A 207 3.75 -12.40 -2.45
C ALA A 207 2.89 -13.06 -3.53
N LEU A 208 1.58 -13.19 -3.28
CA LEU A 208 0.63 -13.80 -4.20
C LEU A 208 0.18 -12.88 -5.35
N GLY A 209 0.44 -11.57 -5.27
CA GLY A 209 -0.07 -10.56 -6.20
C GLY A 209 -1.59 -10.66 -6.34
N LEU A 210 -2.07 -10.82 -7.58
CA LEU A 210 -3.49 -11.02 -7.88
C LEU A 210 -4.04 -12.40 -7.47
N ALA A 211 -3.20 -13.31 -6.98
CA ALA A 211 -3.59 -14.64 -6.47
C ALA A 211 -4.38 -15.51 -7.48
N GLY A 212 -4.21 -15.30 -8.80
CA GLY A 212 -4.94 -16.03 -9.83
C GLY A 212 -4.73 -17.54 -9.73
N GLY A 213 -5.82 -18.29 -9.54
CA GLY A 213 -5.81 -19.74 -9.34
C GLY A 213 -5.44 -20.19 -7.91
N ALA A 214 -5.14 -19.27 -6.99
CA ALA A 214 -4.79 -19.58 -5.61
C ALA A 214 -6.00 -19.46 -4.67
N TYR A 215 -5.87 -20.00 -3.45
CA TYR A 215 -6.95 -19.98 -2.45
C TYR A 215 -7.45 -18.56 -2.12
N ALA A 216 -6.54 -17.58 -2.13
CA ALA A 216 -6.84 -16.19 -1.83
C ALA A 216 -7.41 -15.40 -3.03
N GLU A 217 -7.54 -15.97 -4.24
CA GLU A 217 -8.09 -15.29 -5.44
C GLU A 217 -9.34 -14.41 -5.18
N PRO A 218 -10.30 -14.81 -4.31
CA PRO A 218 -11.49 -14.00 -4.01
C PRO A 218 -11.21 -12.60 -3.48
N TRP A 219 -10.00 -12.31 -2.95
CA TRP A 219 -9.64 -10.98 -2.44
C TRP A 219 -9.87 -9.87 -3.48
N THR A 220 -9.62 -10.16 -4.76
CA THR A 220 -9.78 -9.18 -5.84
C THR A 220 -11.24 -8.77 -6.03
N ALA A 221 -12.17 -9.73 -6.01
CA ALA A 221 -13.61 -9.45 -6.12
C ALA A 221 -14.14 -8.72 -4.88
N LEU A 222 -13.64 -9.06 -3.69
CA LEU A 222 -13.99 -8.38 -2.43
C LEU A 222 -13.50 -6.92 -2.44
N CYS A 223 -12.25 -6.69 -2.83
CA CYS A 223 -11.68 -5.35 -2.95
C CYS A 223 -12.42 -4.50 -3.98
N ALA A 224 -12.75 -5.06 -5.15
CA ALA A 224 -13.53 -4.35 -6.18
C ALA A 224 -14.92 -3.92 -5.65
N ARG A 225 -15.58 -4.79 -4.88
CA ARG A 225 -16.86 -4.44 -4.23
C ARG A 225 -16.71 -3.35 -3.18
N TRP A 226 -15.64 -3.41 -2.39
CA TRP A 226 -15.32 -2.39 -1.40
C TRP A 226 -15.03 -1.03 -2.04
N LEU A 227 -14.22 -1.00 -3.11
CA LEU A 227 -13.91 0.22 -3.88
C LEU A 227 -15.18 0.87 -4.45
N ALA A 228 -16.07 0.07 -5.04
CA ALA A 228 -17.34 0.56 -5.58
C ALA A 228 -18.34 1.03 -4.50
N ALA A 229 -18.09 0.70 -3.23
CA ALA A 229 -18.91 1.10 -2.09
C ALA A 229 -18.28 2.21 -1.24
N LEU A 230 -17.12 2.75 -1.63
CA LEU A 230 -16.52 3.88 -0.94
C LEU A 230 -17.48 5.08 -0.96
N PRO A 231 -17.73 5.73 0.18
CA PRO A 231 -18.57 6.93 0.21
C PRO A 231 -17.88 8.04 -0.58
N ASP A 232 -18.64 8.83 -1.32
CA ASP A 232 -18.15 9.96 -2.13
C ASP A 232 -17.26 10.93 -1.34
#